data_AF-A0A2S9DTW3-F1
#
_entry.id   AF-A0A2S9DTW3-F1
#
_cell.length_a   1.000
_cell.length_b   1.000
_cell.length_c   1.000
_cell.angle_alpha   90.00
_cell.angle_beta   90.00
_cell.angle_gamma   90.00
#
_symmetry.space_group_name_H-M   'P 1'
#
loop_
_entity.id
_entity.type
_entity.pdbx_description
1 polymer ?
#
loop_
_entity_poly.entity_id
_entity_poly.type
_entity_poly.pdbx_seq_one_letter_code
_entity_poly.pdbx_strand_id
1 'polypeptide(L)'
;MDTTDLDQALDGYGQLLETLQPTDAEACRRIDGAALRAVIEQETQVLIGLRRALQDTADPRLALELLAAAKRIQDECTRMSLVAADRLAATNAHQLEAEELSELRVQPADTTRAARRASGRSCFKDPAELLASWLKISYARARRMMLDASDLIGRRDPAGQPVPPRFPHLGQLLDDPKVSPEAVCETSKKISRREPEDTTFEGTPTEPTLLDNSGIAVEERAAQILHDELTEKEAEKKIGSLITIASSHPETSTAAALCRGMYRRQTSNPQVVEFVLRVGLLEAEMLDSLIAQANNPKTQAGQRARQNPGHSGTAQGSDSLPEQPQLPDFLPPEAAGARWEPEAPQMRVSPPERALNALLELLGTSGEDAGRRRIEPEVIVHMKLDDLRNLAGAHGRTAHGMDLPPGELRKLLCDAKIIPAVFGGRGELLDFGRAKRLVPPSLRKAVLARDRGCLVPGCTTPPERVEIHHIKSHADGGDTSLENSGPGCDAHHTAYDLGIIKVIFQDGLPWVILPKHIDPEQKPRRNTYWGEDG
;
A
#
# COMPACT_ATOMS: atom_id res chain seq x y z
N MET A 1 31.19 -28.35 -30.80
CA MET A 1 31.03 -27.79 -29.45
C MET A 1 32.27 -28.20 -28.68
N ASP A 2 32.99 -27.24 -28.13
CA ASP A 2 34.21 -27.49 -27.36
C ASP A 2 33.78 -28.01 -25.98
N THR A 3 33.70 -29.34 -25.82
CA THR A 3 33.20 -30.00 -24.59
C THR A 3 34.25 -30.09 -23.50
N THR A 4 35.49 -29.67 -23.78
CA THR A 4 36.64 -29.84 -22.89
C THR A 4 36.43 -29.18 -21.52
N ASP A 5 35.76 -28.03 -21.45
CA ASP A 5 35.40 -27.38 -20.18
C ASP A 5 34.42 -28.24 -19.34
N LEU A 6 33.43 -28.87 -20.00
CA LEU A 6 32.42 -29.70 -19.32
C LEU A 6 33.03 -31.04 -18.87
N ASP A 7 33.85 -31.66 -19.71
CA ASP A 7 34.52 -32.92 -19.40
C ASP A 7 35.44 -32.74 -18.18
N GLN A 8 36.22 -31.66 -18.13
CA GLN A 8 37.05 -31.31 -16.96
C GLN A 8 36.23 -31.07 -15.69
N ALA A 9 35.09 -30.38 -15.80
CA ALA A 9 34.22 -30.13 -14.65
C ALA A 9 33.59 -31.43 -14.11
N LEU A 10 33.18 -32.34 -14.99
CA LEU A 10 32.64 -33.65 -14.61
C LEU A 10 33.69 -34.53 -13.96
N ASP A 11 34.92 -34.56 -14.49
CA ASP A 11 36.04 -35.29 -13.89
C ASP A 11 36.38 -34.75 -12.49
N GLY A 12 36.44 -33.43 -12.33
CA GLY A 12 36.67 -32.78 -11.04
C GLY A 12 35.58 -33.07 -10.01
N TYR A 13 34.31 -33.07 -10.44
CA TYR A 13 33.19 -33.43 -9.58
C TYR A 13 33.23 -34.91 -9.17
N GLY A 14 33.56 -35.81 -10.11
CA GLY A 14 33.73 -37.24 -9.84
C GLY A 14 34.81 -37.53 -8.79
N GLN A 15 35.98 -36.92 -8.93
CA GLN A 15 37.07 -37.03 -7.95
C GLN A 15 36.64 -36.50 -6.57
N LEU A 16 35.94 -35.37 -6.52
CA LEU A 16 35.43 -34.84 -5.26
C LEU A 16 34.44 -35.81 -4.60
N LEU A 17 33.51 -36.37 -5.36
CA LEU A 17 32.56 -37.36 -4.83
C LEU A 17 33.25 -38.60 -4.28
N GLU A 18 34.31 -39.09 -4.94
CA GLU A 18 35.13 -40.20 -4.43
C GLU A 18 35.77 -39.86 -3.07
N THR A 19 36.23 -38.62 -2.86
CA THR A 19 36.79 -38.18 -1.57
C THR A 19 35.73 -38.02 -0.47
N LEU A 20 34.47 -37.77 -0.86
CA LEU A 20 33.35 -37.56 0.06
C LEU A 20 32.53 -38.82 0.31
N GLN A 21 32.85 -39.95 -0.33
CA GLN A 21 32.14 -41.21 -0.13
C GLN A 21 32.20 -41.62 1.35
N PRO A 22 31.07 -41.58 2.07
CA PRO A 22 31.04 -42.00 3.45
C PRO A 22 31.06 -43.52 3.47
N THR A 23 31.98 -44.12 4.23
CA THR A 23 31.98 -45.58 4.46
C THR A 23 30.78 -46.06 5.28
N ASP A 24 29.94 -45.15 5.79
CA ASP A 24 28.73 -45.48 6.55
C ASP A 24 27.70 -44.33 6.53
N ALA A 25 26.40 -44.65 6.63
CA ALA A 25 25.29 -43.68 6.55
C ALA A 25 25.32 -42.57 7.64
N GLU A 26 26.10 -42.77 8.70
CA GLU A 26 26.30 -41.80 9.77
C GLU A 26 27.31 -40.69 9.40
N ALA A 27 28.19 -40.93 8.42
CA ALA A 27 29.19 -39.97 7.97
C ALA A 27 28.62 -38.85 7.06
N CYS A 28 27.48 -39.07 6.38
CA CYS A 28 26.74 -37.99 5.69
C CYS A 28 26.30 -36.84 6.62
N ARG A 29 26.20 -37.07 7.94
CA ARG A 29 25.82 -36.03 8.93
C ARG A 29 26.98 -35.11 9.32
N ARG A 30 28.17 -35.28 8.73
CA ARG A 30 29.39 -34.54 9.07
C ARG A 30 30.05 -33.87 7.85
N ILE A 31 29.27 -33.42 6.88
CA ILE A 31 29.83 -32.52 5.87
C ILE A 31 30.17 -31.22 6.60
N ASP A 32 31.47 -30.95 6.75
CA ASP A 32 31.95 -29.71 7.33
C ASP A 32 31.79 -28.54 6.32
N GLY A 33 32.02 -27.32 6.79
CA GLY A 33 31.87 -26.13 5.94
C GLY A 33 32.79 -26.14 4.72
N ALA A 34 33.95 -26.81 4.79
CA ALA A 34 34.93 -26.88 3.71
C ALA A 34 34.48 -27.84 2.61
N ALA A 35 34.04 -29.04 2.99
CA ALA A 35 33.46 -30.02 2.09
C ALA A 35 32.23 -29.47 1.37
N LEU A 36 31.31 -28.81 2.10
CA LEU A 36 30.13 -28.20 1.48
C LEU A 36 30.50 -27.12 0.46
N ARG A 37 31.47 -26.24 0.77
CA ARG A 37 31.91 -25.19 -0.15
C ARG A 37 32.57 -25.78 -1.41
N ALA A 38 33.37 -26.83 -1.25
CA ALA A 38 34.00 -27.52 -2.38
C ALA A 38 32.97 -28.19 -3.31
N VAL A 39 31.93 -28.84 -2.75
CA VAL A 39 30.82 -29.42 -3.54
C VAL A 39 30.12 -28.34 -4.35
N ILE A 40 29.71 -27.25 -3.71
CA ILE A 40 29.00 -26.15 -4.40
C ILE A 40 29.87 -25.53 -5.50
N GLU A 41 31.18 -25.37 -5.26
CA GLU A 41 32.11 -24.84 -6.26
C GLU A 41 32.21 -25.75 -7.49
N GLN A 42 32.38 -27.06 -7.29
CA GLN A 42 32.45 -28.03 -8.40
C GLN A 42 31.11 -28.16 -9.14
N GLU A 43 29.99 -28.25 -8.42
CA GLU A 43 28.65 -28.25 -9.04
C GLU A 43 28.44 -26.99 -9.89
N THR A 44 28.87 -25.83 -9.40
CA THR A 44 28.79 -24.57 -10.14
C THR A 44 29.59 -24.65 -11.45
N GLN A 45 30.79 -25.24 -11.44
CA GLN A 45 31.57 -25.43 -12.66
C GLN A 45 30.88 -26.37 -13.66
N VAL A 46 30.29 -27.48 -13.18
CA VAL A 46 29.51 -28.39 -14.04
C VAL A 46 28.35 -27.66 -14.70
N LEU A 47 27.58 -26.86 -13.94
CA LEU A 47 26.47 -26.08 -14.47
C LEU A 47 26.92 -25.00 -15.47
N ILE A 48 28.06 -24.34 -15.22
CA ILE A 48 28.67 -23.39 -16.15
C ILE A 48 29.09 -24.08 -17.45
N GLY A 49 29.77 -25.22 -17.35
CA GLY A 49 30.20 -26.04 -18.48
C GLY A 49 29.02 -26.50 -19.33
N LEU A 50 27.97 -27.02 -18.68
CA LEU A 50 26.75 -27.47 -19.36
C LEU A 50 26.07 -26.33 -20.11
N ARG A 51 25.90 -25.17 -19.46
CA ARG A 51 25.31 -23.98 -20.08
C ARG A 51 26.12 -23.53 -21.30
N ARG A 52 27.45 -23.49 -21.21
CA ARG A 52 28.34 -23.10 -22.32
C ARG A 52 28.28 -24.09 -23.46
N ALA A 53 28.36 -25.38 -23.17
CA ALA A 53 28.32 -26.45 -24.18
C ALA A 53 27.02 -26.41 -25.00
N LEU A 54 25.91 -26.02 -24.38
CA LEU A 54 24.58 -25.97 -24.99
C LEU A 54 24.14 -24.58 -25.45
N GLN A 55 24.97 -23.55 -25.29
CA GLN A 55 24.60 -22.15 -25.54
C GLN A 55 24.13 -21.92 -26.99
N ASP A 56 24.78 -22.57 -27.96
CA ASP A 56 24.49 -22.43 -29.39
C ASP A 56 23.71 -23.63 -29.95
N THR A 57 22.96 -24.35 -29.09
CA THR A 57 22.16 -25.49 -29.56
C THR A 57 21.07 -25.04 -30.54
N ALA A 58 21.00 -25.71 -31.69
CA ALA A 58 19.94 -25.51 -32.68
C ALA A 58 18.77 -26.49 -32.50
N ASP A 59 18.91 -27.52 -31.64
CA ASP A 59 17.84 -28.48 -31.38
C ASP A 59 16.87 -27.92 -30.32
N PRO A 60 15.61 -27.62 -30.69
CA PRO A 60 14.64 -27.08 -29.74
C PRO A 60 14.29 -28.04 -28.60
N ARG A 61 14.48 -29.36 -28.78
CA ARG A 61 14.25 -30.35 -27.72
C ARG A 61 15.33 -30.25 -26.66
N LEU A 62 16.59 -30.10 -27.06
CA LEU A 62 17.71 -29.95 -26.14
C LEU A 62 17.65 -28.60 -25.40
N ALA A 63 17.18 -27.54 -26.08
CA ALA A 63 16.88 -26.26 -25.43
C ALA A 63 15.78 -26.40 -24.36
N LEU A 64 14.72 -27.17 -24.64
CA LEU A 64 13.66 -27.44 -23.68
C LEU A 64 14.17 -28.23 -22.46
N GLU A 65 14.99 -29.27 -22.68
CA GLU A 65 15.60 -30.05 -21.59
C GLU A 65 16.52 -29.19 -20.71
N LEU A 66 17.32 -28.30 -21.31
CA LEU A 66 18.17 -27.37 -20.57
C LEU A 66 17.32 -26.43 -19.68
N LEU A 67 16.20 -25.92 -20.20
CA LEU A 67 15.28 -25.09 -19.45
C LEU A 67 14.61 -25.87 -18.29
N ALA A 68 14.19 -27.11 -18.55
CA ALA A 68 13.59 -27.96 -17.53
C ALA A 68 14.58 -28.30 -16.40
N ALA A 69 15.85 -28.58 -16.74
CA ALA A 69 16.91 -28.78 -15.76
C ALA A 69 17.15 -27.52 -14.92
N ALA A 70 17.21 -26.34 -15.56
CA ALA A 70 17.36 -25.06 -14.85
C ALA A 70 16.21 -24.81 -13.87
N LYS A 71 14.96 -25.12 -14.26
CA LYS A 71 13.80 -25.01 -13.35
C LYS A 71 13.91 -25.94 -12.15
N ARG A 72 14.31 -27.20 -12.33
CA ARG A 72 14.49 -28.15 -11.21
C ARG A 72 15.57 -27.69 -10.23
N ILE A 73 16.68 -27.17 -10.75
CA ILE A 73 17.76 -26.59 -9.92
C ILE A 73 17.24 -25.36 -9.16
N GLN A 74 16.49 -24.49 -9.82
CA GLN A 74 15.90 -23.31 -9.20
C GLN A 74 14.93 -23.69 -8.07
N ASP A 75 14.11 -24.72 -8.27
CA ASP A 75 13.19 -25.22 -7.25
C ASP A 75 13.94 -25.73 -6.03
N GLU A 76 15.00 -26.51 -6.23
CA GLU A 76 15.80 -27.00 -5.12
C GLU A 76 16.56 -25.87 -4.40
N CYS A 77 17.04 -24.87 -5.14
CA CYS A 77 17.62 -23.67 -4.56
C CYS A 77 16.61 -22.91 -3.70
N THR A 78 15.33 -22.86 -4.09
CA THR A 78 14.27 -22.25 -3.28
C THR A 78 14.03 -23.03 -1.99
N ARG A 79 13.92 -24.36 -2.04
CA ARG A 79 13.78 -25.21 -0.83
C ARG A 79 14.97 -25.04 0.10
N MET A 80 16.18 -25.18 -0.44
CA MET A 80 17.43 -25.00 0.30
C MET A 80 17.51 -23.62 0.96
N SER A 81 17.04 -22.57 0.28
CA SER A 81 17.03 -21.21 0.83
C SER A 81 16.08 -21.06 2.02
N LEU A 82 14.94 -21.75 2.02
CA LEU A 82 14.01 -21.75 3.16
C LEU A 82 14.59 -22.51 4.35
N VAL A 83 15.17 -23.69 4.11
CA VAL A 83 15.87 -24.46 5.14
C VAL A 83 17.03 -23.66 5.72
N ALA A 84 17.82 -22.99 4.88
CA ALA A 84 18.89 -22.12 5.33
C ALA A 84 18.39 -20.94 6.17
N ALA A 85 17.26 -20.31 5.80
CA ALA A 85 16.65 -19.23 6.57
C ALA A 85 16.20 -19.72 7.96
N ASP A 86 15.51 -20.86 8.03
CA ASP A 86 15.13 -21.49 9.30
C ASP A 86 16.38 -21.83 10.15
N ARG A 87 17.42 -22.44 9.58
CA ARG A 87 18.66 -22.75 10.31
C ARG A 87 19.40 -21.49 10.79
N LEU A 88 19.40 -20.42 10.01
CA LEU A 88 20.02 -19.14 10.38
C LEU A 88 19.30 -18.49 11.57
N ALA A 89 17.96 -18.56 11.59
CA ALA A 89 17.15 -18.15 12.73
C ALA A 89 17.40 -19.07 13.95
N ALA A 90 17.33 -20.38 13.78
CA ALA A 90 17.49 -21.37 14.85
C ALA A 90 18.85 -21.31 15.55
N THR A 91 19.90 -20.98 14.81
CA THR A 91 21.28 -20.90 15.35
C THR A 91 21.62 -19.51 15.89
N ASN A 92 20.70 -18.54 15.75
CA ASN A 92 20.95 -17.14 16.04
C ASN A 92 22.24 -16.63 15.37
N ALA A 93 22.44 -16.93 14.09
CA ALA A 93 23.69 -16.61 13.38
C ALA A 93 23.97 -15.10 13.32
N HIS A 94 22.94 -14.26 13.43
CA HIS A 94 23.07 -12.80 13.53
C HIS A 94 23.84 -12.34 14.78
N GLN A 95 23.99 -13.21 15.80
CA GLN A 95 24.76 -12.96 17.02
C GLN A 95 26.23 -13.39 16.93
N LEU A 96 26.71 -13.85 15.76
CA LEU A 96 28.13 -14.10 15.57
C LEU A 96 28.93 -12.80 15.64
N GLU A 97 30.19 -12.90 16.09
CA GLU A 97 31.10 -11.75 16.14
C GLU A 97 31.43 -11.20 14.75
N ALA A 98 31.82 -9.92 14.69
CA ALA A 98 32.15 -9.25 13.44
C ALA A 98 33.34 -9.92 12.73
N GLU A 99 34.36 -10.32 13.48
CA GLU A 99 35.51 -11.06 12.94
C GLU A 99 35.10 -12.43 12.41
N GLU A 100 34.29 -13.19 13.16
CA GLU A 100 33.78 -14.51 12.73
C GLU A 100 33.02 -14.41 11.40
N LEU A 101 32.12 -13.42 11.29
CA LEU A 101 31.37 -13.15 10.06
C LEU A 101 32.28 -12.71 8.91
N SER A 102 33.33 -11.94 9.18
CA SER A 102 34.27 -11.50 8.15
C SER A 102 35.12 -12.67 7.63
N GLU A 103 35.56 -13.55 8.52
CA GLU A 103 36.30 -14.77 8.18
C GLU A 103 35.46 -15.72 7.32
N LEU A 104 34.20 -15.96 7.69
CA LEU A 104 33.29 -16.87 6.97
C LEU A 104 33.03 -16.45 5.52
N ARG A 105 33.18 -15.16 5.19
CA ARG A 105 33.07 -14.68 3.79
C ARG A 105 34.22 -15.13 2.91
N VAL A 106 35.37 -15.44 3.49
CA VAL A 106 36.61 -15.78 2.77
C VAL A 106 36.95 -17.25 2.92
N GLN A 107 36.76 -17.81 4.12
CA GLN A 107 37.16 -19.18 4.46
C GLN A 107 35.95 -20.02 4.86
N PRO A 108 36.01 -21.34 4.65
CA PRO A 108 34.95 -22.24 5.11
C PRO A 108 34.79 -22.22 6.62
N ALA A 109 33.60 -22.59 7.11
CA ALA A 109 33.35 -22.67 8.54
C ALA A 109 34.17 -23.82 9.16
N ASP A 110 34.98 -23.49 10.17
CA ASP A 110 35.61 -24.48 11.04
C ASP A 110 34.61 -24.92 12.11
N THR A 111 33.95 -26.05 11.86
CA THR A 111 32.95 -26.62 12.77
C THR A 111 33.57 -27.45 13.90
N THR A 112 34.91 -27.55 13.97
CA THR A 112 35.61 -28.29 15.05
C THR A 112 35.77 -27.45 16.32
N ARG A 113 35.67 -26.12 16.20
CA ARG A 113 35.67 -25.17 17.31
C ARG A 113 34.26 -24.61 17.57
N ALA A 114 34.05 -24.10 18.78
CA ALA A 114 32.83 -23.36 19.10
C ALA A 114 32.75 -22.05 18.29
N ALA A 115 31.53 -21.69 17.89
CA ALA A 115 31.26 -20.43 17.20
C ALA A 115 31.48 -19.23 18.14
N ARG A 116 32.18 -18.20 17.64
CA ARG A 116 32.38 -16.95 18.39
C ARG A 116 31.16 -16.06 18.30
N ARG A 117 30.55 -15.75 19.46
CA ARG A 117 29.31 -14.97 19.58
C ARG A 117 29.58 -13.65 20.28
N ALA A 118 28.95 -12.59 19.80
CA ALA A 118 29.09 -11.26 20.36
C ALA A 118 28.67 -11.25 21.84
N SER A 119 29.56 -10.76 22.70
CA SER A 119 29.27 -10.59 24.14
C SER A 119 28.36 -9.39 24.45
N GLY A 120 28.07 -8.56 23.44
CA GLY A 120 27.29 -7.33 23.55
C GLY A 120 26.34 -7.15 22.35
N ARG A 121 26.29 -5.94 21.80
CA ARG A 121 25.42 -5.66 20.64
C ARG A 121 25.95 -6.39 19.40
N SER A 122 25.10 -7.20 18.78
CA SER A 122 25.37 -7.86 17.50
C SER A 122 25.47 -6.85 16.35
N CYS A 123 26.22 -7.21 15.30
CA CYS A 123 26.34 -6.41 14.08
C CYS A 123 25.00 -6.25 13.35
N PHE A 124 24.13 -7.26 13.48
CA PHE A 124 22.81 -7.30 12.86
C PHE A 124 21.75 -7.42 13.95
N LYS A 125 20.64 -6.69 13.78
CA LYS A 125 19.51 -6.68 14.70
C LYS A 125 18.78 -8.01 14.72
N ASP A 126 18.61 -8.62 13.55
CA ASP A 126 17.81 -9.84 13.38
C ASP A 126 18.40 -10.75 12.27
N PRO A 127 17.97 -12.02 12.20
CA PRO A 127 18.35 -12.95 11.13
C PRO A 127 18.10 -12.42 9.71
N ALA A 128 17.04 -11.64 9.50
CA ALA A 128 16.69 -11.12 8.18
C ALA A 128 17.68 -10.04 7.70
N GLU A 129 18.17 -9.20 8.62
CA GLU A 129 19.19 -8.19 8.34
C GLU A 129 20.53 -8.83 7.99
N LEU A 130 20.93 -9.87 8.75
CA LEU A 130 22.12 -10.67 8.40
C LEU A 130 21.94 -11.28 7.00
N LEU A 131 20.82 -11.95 6.74
CA LEU A 131 20.57 -12.60 5.45
C LEU A 131 20.59 -11.61 4.28
N ALA A 132 19.95 -10.43 4.45
CA ALA A 132 19.93 -9.37 3.46
C ALA A 132 21.35 -8.89 3.11
N SER A 133 22.17 -8.65 4.15
CA SER A 133 23.56 -8.23 3.99
C SER A 133 24.44 -9.34 3.40
N TRP A 134 24.20 -10.61 3.78
CA TRP A 134 25.00 -11.75 3.35
C TRP A 134 24.78 -12.08 1.88
N LEU A 135 23.52 -12.14 1.45
CA LEU A 135 23.13 -12.47 0.08
C LEU A 135 23.02 -11.27 -0.85
N LYS A 136 23.22 -10.04 -0.34
CA LYS A 136 23.06 -8.78 -1.09
C LYS A 136 21.67 -8.64 -1.72
N ILE A 137 20.64 -8.94 -0.94
CA ILE A 137 19.23 -8.82 -1.34
C ILE A 137 18.52 -7.75 -0.49
N SER A 138 17.35 -7.29 -0.94
CA SER A 138 16.53 -6.35 -0.16
C SER A 138 16.12 -6.96 1.19
N TYR A 139 16.03 -6.13 2.24
CA TYR A 139 15.51 -6.55 3.55
C TYR A 139 14.10 -7.12 3.44
N ALA A 140 13.24 -6.56 2.57
CA ALA A 140 11.89 -7.07 2.36
C ALA A 140 11.87 -8.53 1.85
N ARG A 141 12.79 -8.87 0.93
CA ARG A 141 12.95 -10.24 0.44
C ARG A 141 13.48 -11.18 1.53
N ALA A 142 14.53 -10.78 2.24
CA ALA A 142 15.08 -11.57 3.34
C ALA A 142 14.07 -11.82 4.47
N ARG A 143 13.31 -10.78 4.84
CA ARG A 143 12.22 -10.89 5.82
C ARG A 143 11.13 -11.85 5.34
N ARG A 144 10.76 -11.82 4.06
CA ARG A 144 9.79 -12.77 3.52
C ARG A 144 10.29 -14.21 3.57
N MET A 145 11.56 -14.45 3.24
CA MET A 145 12.17 -15.79 3.37
C MET A 145 12.11 -16.33 4.80
N MET A 146 12.37 -15.47 5.80
CA MET A 146 12.25 -15.86 7.22
C MET A 146 10.80 -16.20 7.60
N LEU A 147 9.84 -15.43 7.10
CA LEU A 147 8.41 -15.70 7.31
C LEU A 147 7.98 -16.99 6.60
N ASP A 148 8.41 -17.22 5.36
CA ASP A 148 8.10 -18.45 4.61
C ASP A 148 8.66 -19.68 5.33
N ALA A 149 9.90 -19.60 5.82
CA ALA A 149 10.51 -20.69 6.59
C ALA A 149 9.71 -20.98 7.87
N SER A 150 9.27 -19.94 8.58
CA SER A 150 8.42 -20.05 9.77
C SER A 150 7.03 -20.62 9.45
N ASP A 151 6.45 -20.22 8.32
CA ASP A 151 5.11 -20.64 7.89
C ASP A 151 5.11 -22.09 7.39
N LEU A 152 6.18 -22.55 6.72
CA LEU A 152 6.22 -23.81 5.95
C LEU A 152 7.10 -24.91 6.54
N ILE A 153 8.20 -24.59 7.21
CA ILE A 153 9.12 -25.61 7.76
C ILE A 153 8.82 -25.86 9.23
N GLY A 154 8.69 -24.78 9.99
CA GLY A 154 8.55 -24.86 11.44
C GLY A 154 9.31 -23.73 12.10
N ARG A 155 9.24 -23.71 13.44
CA ARG A 155 9.79 -22.62 14.24
C ARG A 155 10.49 -23.16 15.45
N ARG A 156 11.03 -22.23 16.24
CA ARG A 156 11.49 -22.50 17.59
C ARG A 156 10.87 -21.51 18.56
N ASP A 157 10.43 -22.02 19.70
CA ASP A 157 10.00 -21.18 20.81
C ASP A 157 11.21 -20.43 21.43
N PRO A 158 11.00 -19.48 22.35
CA PRO A 158 12.10 -18.80 23.04
C PRO A 158 13.04 -19.74 23.82
N ALA A 159 12.61 -20.97 24.14
CA ALA A 159 13.43 -22.00 24.78
C ALA A 159 14.21 -22.88 23.76
N GLY A 160 14.06 -22.61 22.46
CA GLY A 160 14.71 -23.32 21.36
C GLY A 160 14.03 -24.62 20.94
N GLN A 161 12.86 -24.96 21.50
CA GLN A 161 12.12 -26.16 21.17
C GLN A 161 11.42 -26.03 19.82
N PRO A 162 11.42 -27.08 18.97
CA PRO A 162 10.77 -27.04 17.68
C PRO A 162 9.25 -26.92 17.83
N VAL A 163 8.66 -25.99 17.09
CA VAL A 163 7.21 -25.81 16.94
C VAL A 163 6.86 -26.17 15.49
N PRO A 164 5.74 -26.89 15.25
CA PRO A 164 5.32 -27.23 13.89
C PRO A 164 5.11 -25.97 13.01
N PRO A 165 5.17 -26.12 11.68
CA PRO A 165 4.87 -25.04 10.74
C PRO A 165 3.46 -24.50 10.94
N ARG A 166 3.26 -23.22 10.63
CA ARG A 166 1.93 -22.58 10.67
C ARG A 166 0.96 -23.27 9.71
N PHE A 167 1.43 -23.60 8.52
CA PHE A 167 0.65 -24.21 7.44
C PHE A 167 1.19 -25.62 7.16
N PRO A 168 0.77 -26.63 7.94
CA PRO A 168 1.36 -27.96 7.89
C PRO A 168 1.15 -28.67 6.55
N HIS A 169 0.01 -28.51 5.87
CA HIS A 169 -0.22 -29.20 4.59
C HIS A 169 0.61 -28.54 3.47
N LEU A 170 0.67 -27.21 3.41
CA LEU A 170 1.61 -26.52 2.52
C LEU A 170 3.07 -26.86 2.82
N GLY A 171 3.44 -27.01 4.10
CA GLY A 171 4.77 -27.44 4.52
C GLY A 171 5.14 -28.83 4.01
N GLN A 172 4.21 -29.79 4.06
CA GLN A 172 4.42 -31.14 3.51
C GLN A 172 4.63 -31.12 1.98
N LEU A 173 3.91 -30.25 1.27
CA LEU A 173 4.08 -30.10 -0.18
C LEU A 173 5.39 -29.44 -0.58
N LEU A 174 6.04 -28.71 0.34
CA LEU A 174 7.34 -28.11 0.06
C LEU A 174 8.37 -29.18 -0.32
N ASP A 175 8.29 -30.38 0.27
CA ASP A 175 9.21 -31.49 0.00
C ASP A 175 8.83 -32.32 -1.24
N ASP A 176 7.66 -32.08 -1.85
CA ASP A 176 7.25 -32.80 -3.06
C ASP A 176 8.02 -32.26 -4.28
N PRO A 177 8.85 -33.08 -4.96
CA PRO A 177 9.61 -32.63 -6.13
C PRO A 177 8.73 -32.30 -7.34
N LYS A 178 7.46 -32.73 -7.35
CA LYS A 178 6.51 -32.41 -8.43
C LYS A 178 5.84 -31.05 -8.25
N VAL A 179 5.86 -30.52 -7.04
CA VAL A 179 5.22 -29.24 -6.71
C VAL A 179 6.25 -28.12 -6.70
N SER A 180 5.86 -26.99 -7.27
CA SER A 180 6.70 -25.80 -7.34
C SER A 180 6.79 -25.12 -5.96
N PRO A 181 7.98 -25.02 -5.35
CA PRO A 181 8.15 -24.41 -4.03
C PRO A 181 7.82 -22.91 -4.06
N GLU A 182 7.97 -22.24 -5.20
CA GLU A 182 7.54 -20.85 -5.39
C GLU A 182 6.02 -20.71 -5.28
N ALA A 183 5.26 -21.65 -5.86
CA ALA A 183 3.80 -21.65 -5.78
C ALA A 183 3.32 -21.89 -4.34
N VAL A 184 4.01 -22.76 -3.59
CA VAL A 184 3.77 -22.98 -2.15
C VAL A 184 4.03 -21.70 -1.35
N CYS A 185 5.18 -21.03 -1.58
CA CYS A 185 5.52 -19.77 -0.89
C CYS A 185 4.53 -18.64 -1.20
N GLU A 186 4.16 -18.44 -2.47
CA GLU A 186 3.18 -17.40 -2.83
C GLU A 186 1.80 -17.71 -2.26
N THR A 187 1.40 -18.98 -2.18
CA THR A 187 0.15 -19.40 -1.53
C THR A 187 0.18 -19.10 -0.02
N SER A 188 1.23 -19.52 0.68
CA SER A 188 1.47 -19.20 2.09
C SER A 188 1.41 -17.69 2.38
N LYS A 189 2.08 -16.89 1.54
CA LYS A 189 2.06 -15.43 1.62
C LYS A 189 0.67 -14.81 1.40
N LYS A 190 -0.15 -15.38 0.50
CA LYS A 190 -1.53 -14.90 0.27
C LYS A 190 -2.44 -15.22 1.46
N ILE A 191 -2.28 -16.40 2.06
CA ILE A 191 -3.05 -16.84 3.23
C ILE A 191 -2.63 -16.06 4.48
N SER A 192 -1.34 -15.96 4.78
CA SER A 192 -0.81 -15.23 5.94
C SER A 192 -1.23 -13.76 6.02
N ARG A 193 -1.51 -13.10 4.88
CA ARG A 193 -2.05 -11.73 4.83
C ARG A 193 -3.49 -11.60 5.34
N ARG A 194 -4.22 -12.71 5.43
CA ARG A 194 -5.63 -12.79 5.85
C ARG A 194 -5.79 -13.41 7.23
N GLU A 195 -4.71 -13.96 7.76
CA GLU A 195 -4.64 -14.49 9.10
C GLU A 195 -4.26 -13.40 10.11
N PRO A 196 -4.59 -13.57 11.40
CA PRO A 196 -4.10 -12.72 12.48
C PRO A 196 -2.57 -12.63 12.51
N GLU A 197 -2.08 -11.57 13.15
CA GLU A 197 -0.65 -11.44 13.43
C GLU A 197 -0.16 -12.67 14.20
N ASP A 198 1.02 -13.11 13.81
CA ASP A 198 1.61 -14.30 14.36
C ASP A 198 2.27 -14.01 15.71
N THR A 199 1.63 -14.44 16.79
CA THR A 199 2.13 -14.24 18.16
C THR A 199 2.94 -15.44 18.66
N THR A 200 3.35 -16.37 17.78
CA THR A 200 4.10 -17.58 18.17
C THR A 200 5.45 -17.27 18.82
N PHE A 201 6.05 -16.10 18.54
CA PHE A 201 7.26 -15.63 19.24
C PHE A 201 7.02 -15.38 20.75
N GLU A 202 5.78 -15.13 21.15
CA GLU A 202 5.35 -14.97 22.55
C GLU A 202 5.08 -16.32 23.24
N GLY A 203 5.35 -17.44 22.57
CA GLY A 203 5.25 -18.80 23.11
C GLY A 203 3.91 -19.49 22.90
N THR A 204 2.97 -18.90 22.16
CA THR A 204 1.65 -19.48 21.87
C THR A 204 1.52 -19.85 20.39
N PRO A 205 1.39 -21.13 20.01
CA PRO A 205 1.22 -21.54 18.62
C PRO A 205 0.03 -20.83 17.96
N THR A 206 0.24 -20.21 16.80
CA THR A 206 -0.84 -19.60 16.02
C THR A 206 -1.38 -20.64 15.02
N GLU A 207 -2.56 -21.20 15.31
CA GLU A 207 -3.27 -22.08 14.36
C GLU A 207 -3.89 -21.29 13.20
N PRO A 208 -4.04 -21.88 12.00
CA PRO A 208 -4.77 -21.26 10.89
C PRO A 208 -6.23 -21.01 11.27
N THR A 209 -6.70 -19.77 11.11
CA THR A 209 -8.07 -19.35 11.43
C THR A 209 -8.91 -19.07 10.18
N LEU A 210 -8.28 -18.99 9.00
CA LEU A 210 -8.98 -18.78 7.75
C LEU A 210 -9.59 -20.11 7.27
N LEU A 211 -10.91 -20.23 7.40
CA LEU A 211 -11.67 -21.41 6.98
C LEU A 211 -12.43 -21.17 5.67
N ASP A 212 -12.61 -22.22 4.89
CA ASP A 212 -13.52 -22.24 3.75
C ASP A 212 -14.98 -22.38 4.20
N ASN A 213 -15.90 -22.35 3.24
CA ASN A 213 -17.34 -22.49 3.49
C ASN A 213 -17.77 -23.85 4.08
N SER A 214 -16.88 -24.84 4.07
CA SER A 214 -17.09 -26.17 4.63
C SER A 214 -16.45 -26.31 6.02
N GLY A 215 -15.83 -25.24 6.55
CA GLY A 215 -15.14 -25.23 7.83
C GLY A 215 -13.73 -25.83 7.78
N ILE A 216 -13.18 -26.10 6.59
CA ILE A 216 -11.82 -26.64 6.42
C ILE A 216 -10.85 -25.48 6.29
N ALA A 217 -9.64 -25.61 6.85
CA ALA A 217 -8.61 -24.59 6.73
C ALA A 217 -8.30 -24.31 5.25
N VAL A 218 -8.27 -23.02 4.87
CA VAL A 218 -7.96 -22.60 3.50
C VAL A 218 -6.59 -23.10 3.06
N GLU A 219 -5.63 -23.21 3.98
CA GLU A 219 -4.32 -23.76 3.68
C GLU A 219 -4.40 -25.22 3.23
N GLU A 220 -5.17 -26.06 3.91
CA GLU A 220 -5.34 -27.48 3.58
C GLU A 220 -5.96 -27.63 2.19
N ARG A 221 -7.02 -26.87 1.92
CA ARG A 221 -7.67 -26.87 0.61
C ARG A 221 -6.75 -26.34 -0.48
N ALA A 222 -5.96 -25.31 -0.20
CA ALA A 222 -4.99 -24.77 -1.14
C ALA A 222 -3.87 -25.77 -1.45
N ALA A 223 -3.40 -26.52 -0.45
CA ALA A 223 -2.44 -27.60 -0.64
C ALA A 223 -3.01 -28.69 -1.58
N GLN A 224 -4.24 -29.15 -1.35
CA GLN A 224 -4.91 -30.11 -2.26
C GLN A 224 -4.98 -29.59 -3.70
N ILE A 225 -5.35 -28.33 -3.89
CA ILE A 225 -5.39 -27.70 -5.22
C ILE A 225 -3.99 -27.66 -5.87
N LEU A 226 -2.93 -27.35 -5.12
CA LEU A 226 -1.57 -27.35 -5.67
C LEU A 226 -1.09 -28.75 -6.06
N HIS A 227 -1.56 -29.80 -5.37
CA HIS A 227 -1.21 -31.18 -5.67
C HIS A 227 -1.98 -31.75 -6.87
N ASP A 228 -3.28 -31.44 -6.96
CA ASP A 228 -4.18 -32.08 -7.93
C ASP A 228 -4.20 -31.41 -9.32
N GLU A 229 -3.93 -30.11 -9.40
CA GLU A 229 -4.04 -29.37 -10.66
C GLU A 229 -2.85 -29.61 -11.59
N LEU A 230 -3.13 -29.76 -12.89
CA LEU A 230 -2.11 -30.02 -13.90
C LEU A 230 -1.27 -28.78 -14.24
N THR A 231 -1.77 -27.57 -13.97
CA THR A 231 -1.07 -26.31 -14.27
C THR A 231 -1.07 -25.34 -13.09
N GLU A 232 0.06 -24.67 -12.87
CA GLU A 232 0.22 -23.68 -11.79
C GLU A 232 -0.79 -22.52 -11.90
N LYS A 233 -1.15 -22.12 -13.13
CA LYS A 233 -2.07 -21.02 -13.40
C LYS A 233 -3.51 -21.33 -12.99
N GLU A 234 -3.95 -22.57 -13.21
CA GLU A 234 -5.28 -23.02 -12.80
C GLU A 234 -5.36 -23.13 -11.28
N ALA A 235 -4.33 -23.69 -10.66
CA ALA A 235 -4.19 -23.74 -9.21
C ALA A 235 -4.24 -22.32 -8.60
N GLU A 236 -3.46 -21.38 -9.14
CA GLU A 236 -3.43 -20.00 -8.64
C GLU A 236 -4.80 -19.33 -8.70
N LYS A 237 -5.54 -19.51 -9.81
CA LYS A 237 -6.88 -18.93 -9.98
C LYS A 237 -7.88 -19.51 -8.97
N LYS A 238 -7.86 -20.83 -8.77
CA LYS A 238 -8.74 -21.53 -7.81
C LYS A 238 -8.42 -21.12 -6.38
N ILE A 239 -7.14 -21.07 -5.99
CA ILE A 239 -6.69 -20.59 -4.68
C ILE A 239 -7.09 -19.13 -4.46
N GLY A 240 -6.90 -18.26 -5.46
CA GLY A 240 -7.31 -16.85 -5.37
C GLY A 240 -8.81 -16.69 -5.11
N SER A 241 -9.62 -17.53 -5.76
CA SER A 241 -11.07 -17.58 -5.58
C SER A 241 -11.44 -18.09 -4.18
N LEU A 242 -10.80 -19.17 -3.74
CA LEU A 242 -10.95 -19.76 -2.40
C LEU A 242 -10.68 -18.74 -1.30
N ILE A 243 -9.52 -18.06 -1.35
CA ILE A 243 -9.14 -17.04 -0.36
C ILE A 243 -10.14 -15.88 -0.35
N THR A 244 -10.61 -15.46 -1.53
CA THR A 244 -11.58 -14.36 -1.64
C THR A 244 -12.91 -14.74 -0.99
N ILE A 245 -13.41 -15.96 -1.23
CA ILE A 245 -14.64 -16.47 -0.63
C ILE A 245 -14.49 -16.61 0.89
N ALA A 246 -13.40 -17.23 1.35
CA ALA A 246 -13.12 -17.39 2.78
C ALA A 246 -12.99 -16.05 3.51
N SER A 247 -12.34 -15.06 2.89
CA SER A 247 -12.18 -13.71 3.46
C SER A 247 -13.49 -12.90 3.50
N SER A 248 -14.53 -13.38 2.82
CA SER A 248 -15.86 -12.74 2.81
C SER A 248 -16.84 -13.37 3.81
N HIS A 249 -16.42 -14.39 4.56
CA HIS A 249 -17.25 -15.00 5.59
C HIS A 249 -17.34 -14.09 6.83
N PRO A 250 -18.54 -13.94 7.44
CA PRO A 250 -18.75 -13.04 8.58
C PRO A 250 -17.90 -13.36 9.81
N GLU A 251 -17.64 -14.65 10.06
CA GLU A 251 -16.94 -15.12 11.28
C GLU A 251 -15.41 -14.94 11.24
N THR A 252 -14.83 -14.78 10.04
CA THR A 252 -13.39 -14.50 9.83
C THR A 252 -13.11 -13.00 9.57
N SER A 253 -14.15 -12.17 9.60
CA SER A 253 -14.03 -10.73 9.39
C SER A 253 -13.37 -10.05 10.59
N THR A 254 -12.05 -9.85 10.51
CA THR A 254 -11.31 -9.01 11.46
C THR A 254 -11.89 -7.58 11.50
N ALA A 255 -11.75 -6.87 12.63
CA ALA A 255 -12.14 -5.46 12.74
C ALA A 255 -11.48 -4.56 11.66
N ALA A 256 -10.32 -4.96 11.14
CA ALA A 256 -9.63 -4.31 10.02
C ALA A 256 -10.29 -4.57 8.65
N ALA A 257 -11.05 -5.65 8.47
CA ALA A 257 -11.77 -5.93 7.22
C ALA A 257 -13.02 -5.02 7.06
N LEU A 258 -13.57 -4.57 8.18
CA LEU A 258 -14.80 -3.78 8.23
C LEU A 258 -14.61 -2.27 8.06
N CYS A 259 -13.40 -1.77 7.70
CA CYS A 259 -13.07 -0.34 7.62
C CYS A 259 -14.21 0.48 6.98
N ARG A 260 -15.08 1.01 7.84
CA ARG A 260 -16.29 1.74 7.48
C ARG A 260 -15.86 3.06 6.86
N GLY A 261 -16.47 3.46 5.76
CA GLY A 261 -16.07 4.70 5.07
C GLY A 261 -16.51 4.80 3.62
N MET A 262 -16.31 5.99 3.05
CA MET A 262 -16.50 6.29 1.65
C MET A 262 -15.15 6.32 0.92
N TYR A 263 -14.98 5.47 -0.08
CA TYR A 263 -13.73 5.28 -0.81
C TYR A 263 -13.92 5.62 -2.29
N ARG A 264 -13.04 6.45 -2.85
CA ARG A 264 -13.03 6.69 -4.30
C ARG A 264 -12.37 5.50 -5.01
N ARG A 265 -13.07 4.91 -5.98
CA ARG A 265 -12.56 3.82 -6.82
C ARG A 265 -12.05 4.38 -8.14
N GLN A 266 -10.89 3.88 -8.60
CA GLN A 266 -10.39 4.22 -9.93
C GLN A 266 -11.27 3.56 -10.98
N THR A 267 -11.78 4.38 -11.91
CA THR A 267 -12.59 3.97 -13.04
C THR A 267 -11.75 4.01 -14.31
N SER A 268 -11.99 3.08 -15.22
CA SER A 268 -11.39 3.11 -16.57
C SER A 268 -12.05 4.15 -17.47
N ASN A 269 -13.28 4.56 -17.15
CA ASN A 269 -14.01 5.61 -17.86
C ASN A 269 -13.74 6.99 -17.21
N PRO A 270 -13.05 7.93 -17.89
CA PRO A 270 -12.75 9.24 -17.32
C PRO A 270 -13.99 10.12 -17.09
N GLN A 271 -15.15 9.77 -17.65
CA GLN A 271 -16.39 10.52 -17.49
C GLN A 271 -17.21 10.11 -16.25
N VAL A 272 -16.79 9.06 -15.52
CA VAL A 272 -17.51 8.54 -14.36
C VAL A 272 -16.54 8.39 -13.21
N VAL A 273 -16.91 8.86 -12.02
CA VAL A 273 -16.17 8.60 -10.78
C VAL A 273 -17.00 7.67 -9.91
N GLU A 274 -16.43 6.53 -9.54
CA GLU A 274 -17.08 5.57 -8.65
C GLU A 274 -16.65 5.81 -7.19
N PHE A 275 -17.62 5.70 -6.30
CA PHE A 275 -17.38 5.65 -4.85
C PHE A 275 -17.90 4.32 -4.31
N VAL A 276 -17.11 3.66 -3.46
CA VAL A 276 -17.49 2.47 -2.71
C VAL A 276 -17.81 2.91 -1.29
N LEU A 277 -19.06 2.68 -0.88
CA LEU A 277 -19.50 2.89 0.49
C LEU A 277 -19.38 1.56 1.26
N ARG A 278 -18.72 1.60 2.42
CA ARG A 278 -18.73 0.52 3.40
C ARG A 278 -19.41 1.04 4.66
N VAL A 279 -20.57 0.49 4.97
CA VAL A 279 -21.45 0.93 6.06
C VAL A 279 -21.75 -0.22 7.00
N GLY A 280 -22.21 0.09 8.22
CA GLY A 280 -22.71 -0.94 9.15
C GLY A 280 -24.06 -1.51 8.70
N LEU A 281 -24.49 -2.62 9.30
CA LEU A 281 -25.75 -3.29 8.95
C LEU A 281 -26.98 -2.38 9.09
N LEU A 282 -27.09 -1.65 10.20
CA LEU A 282 -28.22 -0.74 10.43
C LEU A 282 -28.27 0.40 9.40
N GLU A 283 -27.11 0.90 8.99
CA GLU A 283 -26.99 1.95 7.99
C GLU A 283 -27.27 1.44 6.58
N ALA A 284 -26.90 0.18 6.29
CA ALA A 284 -27.27 -0.49 5.05
C ALA A 284 -28.79 -0.59 4.92
N GLU A 285 -29.49 -1.05 5.97
CA GLU A 285 -30.96 -1.11 5.98
C GLU A 285 -31.60 0.27 5.79
N MET A 286 -31.05 1.32 6.41
CA MET A 286 -31.50 2.68 6.18
C MET A 286 -31.31 3.13 4.73
N LEU A 287 -30.15 2.85 4.14
CA LEU A 287 -29.84 3.16 2.73
C LEU A 287 -30.74 2.37 1.77
N ASP A 288 -30.96 1.08 2.01
CA ASP A 288 -31.82 0.23 1.20
C ASP A 288 -33.28 0.69 1.27
N SER A 289 -33.75 1.09 2.46
CA SER A 289 -35.06 1.71 2.63
C SER A 289 -35.18 3.04 1.86
N LEU A 290 -34.15 3.90 1.92
CA LEU A 290 -34.10 5.14 1.14
C LEU A 290 -34.13 4.86 -0.38
N ILE A 291 -33.36 3.88 -0.85
CA ILE A 291 -33.33 3.46 -2.27
C ILE A 291 -34.71 2.95 -2.70
N ALA A 292 -35.35 2.10 -1.89
CA ALA A 292 -36.68 1.58 -2.18
C ALA A 292 -37.73 2.69 -2.26
N GLN A 293 -37.69 3.67 -1.35
CA GLN A 293 -38.59 4.82 -1.35
C GLN A 293 -38.34 5.77 -2.55
N ALA A 294 -37.08 6.01 -2.92
CA ALA A 294 -36.71 6.76 -4.12
C ALA A 294 -37.18 6.07 -5.40
N ASN A 295 -37.18 4.74 -5.43
CA ASN A 295 -37.69 3.97 -6.56
C ASN A 295 -39.23 3.90 -6.62
N ASN A 296 -39.96 4.32 -5.58
CA ASN A 296 -41.42 4.32 -5.56
C ASN A 296 -42.03 5.62 -6.17
N PRO A 297 -42.70 5.57 -7.34
CA PRO A 297 -43.19 6.78 -8.04
C PRO A 297 -44.36 7.47 -7.33
N LYS A 298 -44.93 6.84 -6.29
CA LYS A 298 -46.03 7.40 -5.52
C LYS A 298 -45.56 8.26 -4.35
N THR A 299 -44.27 8.20 -3.97
CA THR A 299 -43.72 9.02 -2.88
C THR A 299 -43.19 10.34 -3.44
N GLN A 300 -43.22 11.40 -2.63
CA GLN A 300 -42.63 12.70 -3.01
C GLN A 300 -41.13 12.55 -3.32
N ALA A 301 -40.41 11.75 -2.52
CA ALA A 301 -39.01 11.42 -2.75
C ALA A 301 -38.79 10.71 -4.09
N GLY A 302 -39.64 9.74 -4.44
CA GLY A 302 -39.51 9.00 -5.69
C GLY A 302 -40.04 9.73 -6.91
N GLN A 303 -40.91 10.73 -6.76
CA GLN A 303 -41.25 11.69 -7.81
C GLN A 303 -40.07 12.64 -8.07
N ARG A 304 -39.44 13.16 -7.00
CA ARG A 304 -38.24 14.01 -7.08
C ARG A 304 -37.01 13.28 -7.64
N ALA A 305 -36.76 12.04 -7.25
CA ALA A 305 -35.64 11.24 -7.77
C ALA A 305 -35.78 10.95 -9.29
N ARG A 306 -37.01 10.91 -9.81
CA ARG A 306 -37.31 10.76 -11.24
C ARG A 306 -37.34 12.07 -12.01
N GLN A 307 -37.57 13.18 -11.33
CA GLN A 307 -37.24 14.51 -11.82
C GLN A 307 -35.73 14.67 -11.72
N ASN A 308 -35.01 13.95 -12.59
CA ASN A 308 -33.56 14.06 -12.68
C ASN A 308 -33.23 15.56 -12.80
N PRO A 309 -32.53 16.19 -11.85
CA PRO A 309 -32.03 17.54 -12.04
C PRO A 309 -30.91 17.38 -13.04
N GLY A 310 -31.29 17.31 -14.32
CA GLY A 310 -30.33 17.22 -15.39
C GLY A 310 -29.59 18.53 -15.39
N HIS A 311 -28.49 18.63 -14.64
CA HIS A 311 -27.44 19.57 -14.98
C HIS A 311 -28.01 21.00 -15.17
N SER A 312 -28.92 21.41 -14.29
CA SER A 312 -29.61 22.70 -14.32
C SER A 312 -30.07 23.04 -12.91
N GLY A 313 -29.31 23.92 -12.26
CA GLY A 313 -29.77 24.59 -11.05
C GLY A 313 -30.85 25.61 -11.42
N THR A 314 -32.10 25.30 -11.10
CA THR A 314 -33.09 26.36 -10.83
C THR A 314 -33.95 25.93 -9.66
N ALA A 315 -33.59 26.40 -8.47
CA ALA A 315 -34.51 26.49 -7.36
C ALA A 315 -35.60 27.51 -7.73
N GLN A 316 -36.83 27.05 -7.93
CA GLN A 316 -38.01 27.92 -7.87
C GLN A 316 -39.14 27.21 -7.13
N GLY A 317 -39.52 27.81 -6.00
CA GLY A 317 -40.89 28.28 -5.78
C GLY A 317 -41.97 27.27 -5.37
N SER A 318 -42.41 27.44 -4.13
CA SER A 318 -43.77 27.27 -3.59
C SER A 318 -44.38 25.86 -3.43
N ASP A 319 -44.63 25.58 -2.14
CA ASP A 319 -45.92 25.22 -1.55
C ASP A 319 -46.11 23.85 -0.88
N SER A 320 -46.62 23.96 0.35
CA SER A 320 -47.25 22.99 1.24
C SER A 320 -46.40 21.86 1.85
N LEU A 321 -46.19 21.98 3.17
CA LEU A 321 -45.70 20.92 4.07
C LEU A 321 -46.82 19.90 4.35
N PRO A 322 -46.58 18.58 4.27
CA PRO A 322 -47.36 17.60 5.02
C PRO A 322 -46.81 17.45 6.45
N GLU A 323 -47.71 17.23 7.40
CA GLU A 323 -47.43 16.91 8.80
C GLU A 323 -46.37 15.82 9.00
N GLN A 324 -45.52 16.03 10.00
CA GLN A 324 -44.51 15.06 10.45
C GLN A 324 -45.18 13.78 10.94
N PRO A 325 -44.74 12.58 10.52
CA PRO A 325 -45.16 11.35 11.17
C PRO A 325 -44.51 11.25 12.54
N GLN A 326 -45.33 11.20 13.59
CA GLN A 326 -44.88 10.90 14.96
C GLN A 326 -44.34 9.47 15.03
N LEU A 327 -43.14 9.32 15.59
CA LEU A 327 -42.56 8.02 15.94
C LEU A 327 -43.40 7.34 17.03
N PRO A 328 -43.70 6.02 16.92
CA PRO A 328 -44.40 5.30 17.98
C PRO A 328 -43.54 5.15 19.23
N ASP A 329 -44.17 5.46 20.36
CA ASP A 329 -43.61 5.44 21.71
C ASP A 329 -43.65 4.00 22.27
N PHE A 330 -42.59 3.21 22.07
CA PHE A 330 -42.37 2.00 22.86
C PHE A 330 -40.89 1.60 22.94
N LEU A 331 -40.12 2.24 23.83
CA LEU A 331 -38.91 1.66 24.41
C LEU A 331 -38.89 1.93 25.93
N PRO A 332 -38.63 0.92 26.79
CA PRO A 332 -38.70 1.07 28.25
C PRO A 332 -37.57 1.94 28.81
N PRO A 333 -37.81 2.71 29.89
CA PRO A 333 -36.81 3.61 30.47
C PRO A 333 -36.00 2.90 31.57
N GLU A 334 -35.15 1.93 31.24
CA GLU A 334 -34.24 1.32 32.22
C GLU A 334 -32.86 1.00 31.63
N ALA A 335 -31.99 2.00 31.58
CA ALA A 335 -30.53 1.84 31.65
C ALA A 335 -29.85 3.14 32.12
N ALA A 336 -30.41 3.80 33.14
CA ALA A 336 -29.70 4.81 33.90
C ALA A 336 -28.75 4.08 34.88
N GLY A 337 -27.55 3.74 34.42
CA GLY A 337 -26.60 3.02 35.27
C GLY A 337 -25.37 2.46 34.58
N ALA A 338 -24.70 3.22 33.71
CA ALA A 338 -23.33 2.91 33.31
C ALA A 338 -22.41 4.03 33.82
N ARG A 339 -21.51 3.65 34.72
CA ARG A 339 -20.43 4.45 35.31
C ARG A 339 -19.61 5.14 34.22
N TRP A 340 -19.30 6.41 34.43
CA TRP A 340 -18.15 7.06 33.80
C TRP A 340 -16.86 6.42 34.33
N GLU A 341 -16.10 5.76 33.45
CA GLU A 341 -14.68 5.45 33.63
C GLU A 341 -13.85 6.30 32.67
N PRO A 342 -12.61 6.65 33.02
CA PRO A 342 -11.88 7.77 32.42
C PRO A 342 -11.35 7.44 31.02
N GLU A 343 -11.50 8.40 30.11
CA GLU A 343 -10.82 8.59 28.82
C GLU A 343 -10.39 7.31 28.08
N ALA A 344 -11.30 6.76 27.28
CA ALA A 344 -10.90 5.96 26.13
C ALA A 344 -9.91 6.76 25.26
N PRO A 345 -8.82 6.15 24.76
CA PRO A 345 -7.89 6.84 23.86
C PRO A 345 -8.70 7.38 22.68
N GLN A 346 -8.63 8.68 22.41
CA GLN A 346 -9.37 9.35 21.35
C GLN A 346 -9.23 8.55 20.05
N MET A 347 -10.26 7.79 19.69
CA MET A 347 -10.28 7.00 18.47
C MET A 347 -10.27 8.00 17.32
N ARG A 348 -9.12 8.13 16.65
CA ARG A 348 -8.97 9.01 15.48
C ARG A 348 -9.82 8.43 14.35
N VAL A 349 -11.06 8.90 14.22
CA VAL A 349 -11.96 8.57 13.11
C VAL A 349 -11.21 8.80 11.79
N SER A 350 -11.14 7.77 10.95
CA SER A 350 -10.33 7.82 9.73
C SER A 350 -10.90 8.84 8.72
N PRO A 351 -10.10 9.41 7.79
CA PRO A 351 -10.65 10.32 6.77
C PRO A 351 -11.81 9.72 5.94
N PRO A 352 -11.76 8.45 5.49
CA PRO A 352 -12.89 7.80 4.81
C PRO A 352 -14.14 7.68 5.68
N GLU A 353 -13.96 7.43 6.98
CA GLU A 353 -15.05 7.30 7.95
C GLU A 353 -15.67 8.65 8.29
N ARG A 354 -14.86 9.72 8.40
CA ARG A 354 -15.38 11.09 8.54
C ARG A 354 -16.17 11.52 7.30
N ALA A 355 -15.70 11.17 6.10
CA ALA A 355 -16.41 11.46 4.86
C ALA A 355 -17.75 10.72 4.77
N LEU A 356 -17.80 9.46 5.22
CA LEU A 356 -19.06 8.72 5.33
C LEU A 356 -19.99 9.32 6.39
N ASN A 357 -19.48 9.66 7.58
CA ASN A 357 -20.29 10.27 8.63
C ASN A 357 -20.90 11.60 8.15
N ALA A 358 -20.13 12.43 7.42
CA ALA A 358 -20.63 13.66 6.80
C ALA A 358 -21.70 13.38 5.74
N LEU A 359 -21.54 12.35 4.91
CA LEU A 359 -22.56 11.94 3.93
C LEU A 359 -23.85 11.48 4.61
N LEU A 360 -23.75 10.65 5.66
CA LEU A 360 -24.91 10.17 6.42
C LEU A 360 -25.60 11.31 7.17
N GLU A 361 -24.86 12.28 7.69
CA GLU A 361 -25.41 13.50 8.29
C GLU A 361 -26.18 14.33 7.26
N LEU A 362 -25.61 14.55 6.06
CA LEU A 362 -26.27 15.24 4.95
C LEU A 362 -27.56 14.54 4.51
N LEU A 363 -27.58 13.21 4.51
CA LEU A 363 -28.77 12.41 4.20
C LEU A 363 -29.82 12.46 5.34
N GLY A 364 -29.38 12.61 6.59
CA GLY A 364 -30.26 12.68 7.77
C GLY A 364 -30.88 14.06 8.04
N THR A 365 -30.24 15.16 7.62
CA THR A 365 -30.75 16.52 7.84
C THR A 365 -31.86 16.89 6.85
N SER A 366 -33.09 16.51 7.17
CA SER A 366 -34.30 17.11 6.58
C SER A 366 -34.73 18.33 7.39
N GLY A 367 -33.97 19.43 7.37
CA GLY A 367 -34.36 20.63 8.12
C GLY A 367 -33.36 21.80 8.12
N GLU A 368 -33.89 23.02 8.11
CA GLU A 368 -33.14 24.26 8.31
C GLU A 368 -32.63 24.38 9.77
N ASP A 369 -31.55 23.67 10.12
CA ASP A 369 -30.76 24.03 11.30
C ASP A 369 -29.86 25.23 10.99
N ALA A 370 -30.29 26.39 11.52
CA ALA A 370 -29.58 27.66 11.49
C ALA A 370 -28.72 27.80 12.76
N GLY A 371 -27.46 27.35 12.72
CA GLY A 371 -26.56 27.59 13.86
C GLY A 371 -25.18 26.93 13.80
N ARG A 372 -24.99 25.85 13.06
CA ARG A 372 -23.68 25.23 12.83
C ARG A 372 -23.17 25.51 11.42
N ARG A 373 -21.85 25.73 11.27
CA ARG A 373 -21.21 25.88 9.94
C ARG A 373 -21.47 24.60 9.15
N ARG A 374 -22.31 24.68 8.12
CA ARG A 374 -22.57 23.59 7.20
C ARG A 374 -21.35 23.38 6.30
N ILE A 375 -21.11 22.13 5.88
CA ILE A 375 -20.17 21.86 4.81
C ILE A 375 -20.82 22.37 3.52
N GLU A 376 -20.38 23.54 3.04
CA GLU A 376 -20.80 24.08 1.75
C GLU A 376 -19.88 23.52 0.67
N PRO A 377 -20.38 22.72 -0.29
CA PRO A 377 -19.55 22.20 -1.38
C PRO A 377 -19.15 23.34 -2.32
N GLU A 378 -17.86 23.68 -2.36
CA GLU A 378 -17.30 24.65 -3.30
C GLU A 378 -16.61 23.90 -4.45
N VAL A 379 -17.09 24.11 -5.69
CA VAL A 379 -16.45 23.58 -6.90
C VAL A 379 -15.58 24.68 -7.50
N ILE A 380 -14.27 24.56 -7.33
CA ILE A 380 -13.29 25.47 -7.95
C ILE A 380 -12.84 24.86 -9.27
N VAL A 381 -12.94 25.64 -10.35
CA VAL A 381 -12.48 25.24 -11.70
C VAL A 381 -11.35 26.16 -12.15
N HIS A 382 -10.28 25.56 -12.66
CA HIS A 382 -9.12 26.22 -13.24
C HIS A 382 -9.17 26.13 -14.77
N MET A 383 -8.99 27.25 -15.45
CA MET A 383 -8.88 27.31 -16.92
C MET A 383 -8.06 28.53 -17.37
N LYS A 384 -7.49 28.48 -18.58
CA LYS A 384 -6.74 29.62 -19.16
C LYS A 384 -7.72 30.68 -19.70
N LEU A 385 -7.27 31.92 -19.80
CA LEU A 385 -8.11 33.05 -20.24
C LEU A 385 -8.56 32.92 -21.72
N ASP A 386 -7.69 32.43 -22.59
CA ASP A 386 -8.03 32.26 -24.01
C ASP A 386 -9.04 31.12 -24.22
N ASP A 387 -8.97 30.09 -23.38
CA ASP A 387 -9.95 29.00 -23.31
C ASP A 387 -11.31 29.50 -22.81
N LEU A 388 -11.32 30.41 -21.83
CA LEU A 388 -12.54 31.07 -21.34
C LEU A 388 -13.15 31.99 -22.40
N ARG A 389 -12.35 32.59 -23.29
CA ARG A 389 -12.86 33.41 -24.40
C ARG A 389 -13.43 32.57 -25.54
N ASN A 390 -12.90 31.36 -25.75
CA ASN A 390 -13.36 30.37 -26.71
C ASN A 390 -14.17 29.24 -26.05
N LEU A 391 -15.24 29.60 -25.32
CA LEU A 391 -16.13 28.67 -24.58
C LEU A 391 -16.70 27.50 -25.39
N ALA A 392 -16.62 27.55 -26.72
CA ALA A 392 -17.12 26.51 -27.61
C ALA A 392 -16.23 25.23 -27.61
N GLY A 393 -14.94 25.34 -27.27
CA GLY A 393 -13.99 24.21 -27.35
C GLY A 393 -13.17 23.93 -26.08
N ALA A 394 -13.28 24.76 -25.03
CA ALA A 394 -12.44 24.68 -23.85
C ALA A 394 -12.91 23.65 -22.80
N HIS A 395 -11.97 22.84 -22.30
CA HIS A 395 -12.14 22.03 -21.10
C HIS A 395 -11.70 22.82 -19.85
N GLY A 396 -12.23 22.49 -18.67
CA GLY A 396 -11.84 23.11 -17.40
C GLY A 396 -11.42 22.04 -16.41
N ARG A 397 -10.52 22.34 -15.46
CA ARG A 397 -10.06 21.32 -14.50
C ARG A 397 -10.47 21.67 -13.07
N THR A 398 -11.08 20.75 -12.34
CA THR A 398 -11.45 21.00 -10.94
C THR A 398 -10.22 21.05 -10.02
N ALA A 399 -10.36 21.63 -8.84
CA ALA A 399 -9.31 21.62 -7.80
C ALA A 399 -8.85 20.20 -7.38
N HIS A 400 -9.67 19.18 -7.63
CA HIS A 400 -9.32 17.77 -7.40
C HIS A 400 -8.75 17.07 -8.65
N GLY A 401 -8.41 17.84 -9.69
CA GLY A 401 -7.71 17.37 -10.88
C GLY A 401 -8.58 16.73 -11.96
N MET A 402 -9.91 16.90 -11.91
CA MET A 402 -10.84 16.33 -12.90
C MET A 402 -11.03 17.24 -14.11
N ASP A 403 -10.94 16.70 -15.31
CA ASP A 403 -11.27 17.44 -16.53
C ASP A 403 -12.78 17.47 -16.74
N LEU A 404 -13.32 18.68 -16.86
CA LEU A 404 -14.70 19.00 -17.14
C LEU A 404 -14.86 19.29 -18.64
N PRO A 405 -15.74 18.57 -19.34
CA PRO A 405 -16.03 18.84 -20.73
C PRO A 405 -16.67 20.24 -20.91
N PRO A 406 -16.53 20.86 -22.10
CA PRO A 406 -16.98 22.23 -22.34
C PRO A 406 -18.46 22.48 -22.00
N GLY A 407 -19.31 21.48 -22.22
CA GLY A 407 -20.74 21.54 -21.90
C GLY A 407 -21.00 21.65 -20.40
N GLU A 408 -20.33 20.84 -19.58
CA GLU A 408 -20.51 20.83 -18.13
C GLU A 408 -19.94 22.06 -17.45
N LEU A 409 -18.76 22.47 -17.93
CA LEU A 409 -18.12 23.69 -17.51
C LEU A 409 -19.03 24.91 -17.75
N ARG A 410 -19.63 25.02 -18.94
CA ARG A 410 -20.50 26.16 -19.28
C ARG A 410 -21.70 26.25 -18.34
N LYS A 411 -22.30 25.13 -17.97
CA LYS A 411 -23.45 25.12 -17.06
C LYS A 411 -23.07 25.53 -15.64
N LEU A 412 -21.95 25.01 -15.12
CA LEU A 412 -21.43 25.43 -13.81
C LEU A 412 -21.15 26.93 -13.76
N LEU A 413 -20.55 27.49 -14.83
CA LEU A 413 -20.28 28.93 -14.92
C LEU A 413 -21.57 29.77 -14.97
N CYS A 414 -22.60 29.32 -15.68
CA CYS A 414 -23.91 29.99 -15.75
C CYS A 414 -24.63 29.96 -14.38
N ASP A 415 -24.69 28.80 -13.73
CA ASP A 415 -25.42 28.60 -12.47
C ASP A 415 -24.77 29.39 -11.32
N ALA A 416 -23.44 29.44 -11.28
CA ALA A 416 -22.71 30.06 -10.20
C ALA A 416 -22.50 31.59 -10.37
N LYS A 417 -23.12 32.23 -11.40
CA LYS A 417 -22.99 33.67 -11.71
C LYS A 417 -21.53 34.16 -11.62
N ILE A 418 -20.58 33.32 -12.06
CA ILE A 418 -19.19 33.42 -11.61
C ILE A 418 -18.53 34.71 -12.08
N ILE A 419 -17.97 35.41 -11.09
CA ILE A 419 -16.83 36.32 -11.15
C ILE A 419 -15.62 35.46 -11.53
N PRO A 420 -15.16 35.53 -12.78
CA PRO A 420 -14.06 34.70 -13.19
C PRO A 420 -12.78 35.22 -12.48
N ALA A 421 -11.93 34.31 -11.99
CA ALA A 421 -10.56 34.66 -11.62
C ALA A 421 -9.78 34.95 -12.92
N VAL A 422 -10.19 36.02 -13.63
CA VAL A 422 -9.51 36.53 -14.81
C VAL A 422 -8.37 37.36 -14.29
N PHE A 423 -7.16 36.85 -14.46
CA PHE A 423 -5.97 37.69 -14.44
C PHE A 423 -6.13 38.73 -15.56
N GLY A 424 -6.47 39.98 -15.21
CA GLY A 424 -6.54 41.12 -16.14
C GLY A 424 -7.92 41.74 -16.45
N GLY A 425 -9.02 41.36 -15.77
CA GLY A 425 -10.32 42.07 -15.84
C GLY A 425 -10.43 43.22 -14.82
N ARG A 426 -11.61 43.85 -14.62
CA ARG A 426 -11.84 44.77 -13.47
C ARG A 426 -11.55 44.01 -12.18
N GLY A 427 -10.34 44.18 -11.66
CA GLY A 427 -9.70 43.23 -10.75
C GLY A 427 -10.16 43.38 -9.31
N GLU A 428 -10.28 42.25 -8.61
CA GLU A 428 -10.18 42.25 -7.16
C GLU A 428 -8.75 42.60 -6.76
N LEU A 429 -8.59 43.30 -5.62
CA LEU A 429 -7.28 43.54 -5.05
C LEU A 429 -6.66 42.19 -4.66
N LEU A 430 -5.54 41.86 -5.31
CA LEU A 430 -4.69 40.70 -4.98
C LEU A 430 -3.38 41.14 -4.30
N ASP A 431 -3.18 42.45 -4.21
CA ASP A 431 -2.13 43.09 -3.43
C ASP A 431 -2.79 44.01 -2.40
N PHE A 432 -2.61 43.66 -1.13
CA PHE A 432 -3.09 44.43 0.02
C PHE A 432 -1.95 45.19 0.71
N GLY A 433 -0.73 45.12 0.15
CA GLY A 433 0.48 45.63 0.76
C GLY A 433 0.59 45.17 2.21
N ARG A 434 0.90 46.11 3.10
CA ARG A 434 0.91 45.86 4.55
C ARG A 434 -0.39 46.24 5.27
N ALA A 435 -1.44 46.61 4.54
CA ALA A 435 -2.69 47.06 5.13
C ALA A 435 -3.48 45.92 5.80
N LYS A 436 -3.25 44.67 5.39
CA LYS A 436 -3.85 43.47 5.99
C LYS A 436 -2.77 42.47 6.33
N ARG A 437 -2.77 41.99 7.57
CA ARG A 437 -1.93 40.87 8.02
C ARG A 437 -2.50 39.52 7.62
N LEU A 438 -3.81 39.33 7.71
CA LEU A 438 -4.46 38.06 7.39
C LEU A 438 -4.74 37.98 5.88
N VAL A 439 -4.44 36.83 5.27
CA VAL A 439 -4.70 36.55 3.85
C VAL A 439 -6.20 36.60 3.58
N PRO A 440 -6.70 37.56 2.76
CA PRO A 440 -8.11 37.64 2.44
C PRO A 440 -8.58 36.45 1.58
N PRO A 441 -9.89 36.11 1.59
CA PRO A 441 -10.42 35.02 0.78
C PRO A 441 -10.09 35.13 -0.72
N SER A 442 -10.10 36.34 -1.29
CA SER A 442 -9.74 36.60 -2.69
C SER A 442 -8.30 36.20 -3.00
N LEU A 443 -7.36 36.61 -2.13
CA LEU A 443 -5.95 36.24 -2.25
C LEU A 443 -5.73 34.75 -2.03
N ARG A 444 -6.43 34.12 -1.08
CA ARG A 444 -6.39 32.67 -0.88
C ARG A 444 -6.81 31.92 -2.14
N LYS A 445 -7.91 32.35 -2.78
CA LYS A 445 -8.39 31.76 -4.04
C LYS A 445 -7.37 31.94 -5.17
N ALA A 446 -6.76 33.13 -5.29
CA ALA A 446 -5.74 33.39 -6.30
C ALA A 446 -4.47 32.54 -6.11
N VAL A 447 -4.02 32.38 -4.85
CA VAL A 447 -2.87 31.53 -4.52
C VAL A 447 -3.16 30.06 -4.82
N LEU A 448 -4.33 29.54 -4.43
CA LEU A 448 -4.73 28.16 -4.75
C LEU A 448 -4.96 27.96 -6.26
N ALA A 449 -5.38 28.99 -6.99
CA ALA A 449 -5.48 28.92 -8.45
C ALA A 449 -4.11 28.81 -9.14
N ARG A 450 -3.09 29.50 -8.61
CA ARG A 450 -1.71 29.44 -9.12
C ARG A 450 -1.02 28.12 -8.75
N ASP A 451 -1.19 27.67 -7.51
CA ASP A 451 -0.33 26.64 -6.91
C ASP A 451 -1.02 25.31 -6.62
N ARG A 452 -2.36 25.24 -6.64
CA ARG A 452 -3.22 24.03 -6.63
C ARG A 452 -3.08 23.07 -5.43
N GLY A 453 -2.14 23.29 -4.53
CA GLY A 453 -1.88 22.45 -3.35
C GLY A 453 -0.56 22.85 -2.69
N CYS A 454 -0.06 22.08 -1.71
CA CYS A 454 1.20 22.41 -1.02
C CYS A 454 2.37 22.60 -2.01
N LEU A 455 3.17 23.66 -1.82
CA LEU A 455 4.30 23.99 -2.72
C LEU A 455 5.45 22.98 -2.71
N VAL A 456 5.58 22.19 -1.64
CA VAL A 456 6.72 21.28 -1.45
C VAL A 456 6.67 20.13 -2.47
N PRO A 457 7.74 19.88 -3.24
CA PRO A 457 7.79 18.81 -4.24
C PRO A 457 7.40 17.45 -3.66
N GLY A 458 6.47 16.75 -4.32
CA GLY A 458 6.01 15.42 -3.91
C GLY A 458 4.94 15.42 -2.80
N CYS A 459 4.56 16.58 -2.27
CA CYS A 459 3.49 16.67 -1.29
C CYS A 459 2.10 16.57 -1.97
N THR A 460 1.26 15.66 -1.49
CA THR A 460 -0.09 15.39 -2.05
C THR A 460 -1.23 15.96 -1.20
N THR A 461 -0.93 16.83 -0.22
CA THR A 461 -1.96 17.44 0.63
C THR A 461 -2.89 18.33 -0.19
N PRO A 462 -4.22 18.11 -0.13
CA PRO A 462 -5.18 18.80 -0.98
C PRO A 462 -5.44 20.25 -0.52
N PRO A 463 -6.00 21.12 -1.38
CA PRO A 463 -6.25 22.55 -1.12
C PRO A 463 -7.03 22.88 0.16
N GLU A 464 -7.90 21.99 0.62
CA GLU A 464 -8.72 22.19 1.82
C GLU A 464 -7.88 22.05 3.10
N ARG A 465 -6.72 21.40 3.00
CA ARG A 465 -5.82 21.07 4.10
C ARG A 465 -4.50 21.86 4.05
N VAL A 466 -4.50 22.98 3.33
CA VAL A 466 -3.36 23.90 3.29
C VAL A 466 -3.76 25.27 3.80
N GLU A 467 -2.81 25.90 4.48
CA GLU A 467 -2.87 27.29 4.89
C GLU A 467 -2.04 28.14 3.94
N ILE A 468 -2.43 29.41 3.78
CA ILE A 468 -1.66 30.34 2.95
C ILE A 468 -0.67 31.06 3.84
N HIS A 469 0.60 30.83 3.56
CA HIS A 469 1.73 31.36 4.30
C HIS A 469 2.36 32.54 3.56
N HIS A 470 2.85 33.53 4.30
CA HIS A 470 3.66 34.63 3.76
C HIS A 470 5.12 34.18 3.63
N ILE A 471 5.67 34.20 2.42
CA ILE A 471 7.04 33.70 2.16
C ILE A 471 8.09 34.59 2.84
N LYS A 472 7.92 35.91 2.77
CA LYS A 472 8.51 36.84 3.72
C LYS A 472 7.46 37.16 4.76
N SER A 473 7.72 36.78 6.01
CA SER A 473 6.78 37.01 7.11
C SER A 473 6.35 38.48 7.18
N HIS A 474 5.07 38.71 7.46
CA HIS A 474 4.53 40.07 7.66
C HIS A 474 5.22 40.80 8.83
N ALA A 475 5.72 40.06 9.84
CA ALA A 475 6.48 40.62 10.94
C ALA A 475 7.83 41.21 10.48
N ASP A 476 8.45 40.58 9.48
CA ASP A 476 9.74 40.98 8.90
C ASP A 476 9.57 41.99 7.74
N GLY A 477 8.40 42.61 7.64
CA GLY A 477 8.07 43.59 6.62
C GLY A 477 7.69 42.99 5.27
N GLY A 478 7.20 41.75 5.24
CA GLY A 478 6.50 41.20 4.08
C GLY A 478 5.11 41.82 3.87
N ASP A 479 4.69 41.87 2.63
CA ASP A 479 3.38 42.31 2.16
C ASP A 479 2.41 41.13 1.98
N THR A 480 1.12 41.42 2.04
CA THR A 480 0.05 40.46 1.74
C THR A 480 -0.34 40.60 0.28
N SER A 481 0.44 39.95 -0.58
CA SER A 481 0.27 39.96 -2.02
C SER A 481 0.39 38.54 -2.59
N LEU A 482 -0.03 38.37 -3.84
CA LEU A 482 0.14 37.10 -4.56
C LEU A 482 1.63 36.72 -4.67
N GLU A 483 2.51 37.70 -4.84
CA GLU A 483 3.96 37.52 -5.01
C GLU A 483 4.71 37.28 -3.69
N ASN A 484 4.03 37.32 -2.55
CA ASN A 484 4.61 37.00 -1.25
C ASN A 484 3.80 35.95 -0.48
N SER A 485 2.88 35.25 -1.13
CA SER A 485 2.02 34.24 -0.48
C SER A 485 2.10 32.88 -1.18
N GLY A 486 2.04 31.78 -0.44
CA GLY A 486 2.07 30.42 -0.99
C GLY A 486 1.41 29.38 -0.07
N PRO A 487 0.86 28.28 -0.61
CA PRO A 487 0.19 27.25 0.20
C PRO A 487 1.18 26.28 0.89
N GLY A 488 0.93 25.98 2.16
CA GLY A 488 1.65 24.98 2.95
C GLY A 488 0.69 24.11 3.78
N CYS A 489 0.90 22.80 3.83
CA CYS A 489 0.20 21.93 4.79
C CYS A 489 0.81 22.08 6.19
N ASP A 490 0.11 21.69 7.26
CA ASP A 490 0.54 21.91 8.65
C ASP A 490 2.04 21.61 8.91
N ALA A 491 2.53 20.48 8.42
CA ALA A 491 3.94 20.07 8.56
C ALA A 491 4.91 21.00 7.80
N HIS A 492 4.59 21.34 6.56
CA HIS A 492 5.45 22.19 5.73
C HIS A 492 5.29 23.68 6.03
N HIS A 493 4.11 24.11 6.50
CA HIS A 493 3.88 25.45 7.06
C HIS A 493 4.83 25.70 8.22
N THR A 494 4.88 24.75 9.17
CA THR A 494 5.83 24.79 10.28
C THR A 494 7.28 24.80 9.77
N ALA A 495 7.60 24.03 8.73
CA ALA A 495 8.95 24.01 8.16
C ALA A 495 9.34 25.33 7.47
N TYR A 496 8.38 26.08 6.91
CA TYR A 496 8.59 27.43 6.40
C TYR A 496 8.83 28.42 7.53
N ASP A 497 8.00 28.39 8.57
CA ASP A 497 8.14 29.26 9.75
C ASP A 497 9.51 29.10 10.42
N LEU A 498 10.04 27.87 10.45
CA LEU A 498 11.34 27.54 11.02
C LEU A 498 12.52 27.80 10.07
N GLY A 499 12.28 28.27 8.84
CA GLY A 499 13.31 28.53 7.84
C GLY A 499 14.03 27.26 7.31
N ILE A 500 13.48 26.07 7.57
CA ILE A 500 14.02 24.78 7.14
C ILE A 500 13.87 24.63 5.61
N ILE A 501 12.74 25.12 5.09
CA ILE A 501 12.44 25.15 3.67
C ILE A 501 12.39 26.61 3.23
N LYS A 502 13.07 26.94 2.13
CA LYS A 502 13.07 28.30 1.58
C LYS A 502 12.22 28.33 0.32
N VAL A 503 11.41 29.38 0.16
CA VAL A 503 10.68 29.64 -1.09
C VAL A 503 11.24 30.90 -1.72
N ILE A 504 11.47 30.86 -3.03
CA ILE A 504 11.87 32.01 -3.84
C ILE A 504 10.88 32.21 -4.97
N PHE A 505 10.65 33.45 -5.37
CA PHE A 505 9.89 33.73 -6.59
C PHE A 505 10.84 33.87 -7.78
N GLN A 506 10.54 33.14 -8.84
CA GLN A 506 11.24 33.25 -10.11
C GLN A 506 10.18 33.26 -11.21
N ASP A 507 10.26 34.26 -12.10
CA ASP A 507 9.32 34.47 -13.20
C ASP A 507 7.84 34.54 -12.75
N GLY A 508 7.59 35.14 -11.58
CA GLY A 508 6.25 35.29 -11.01
C GLY A 508 5.66 34.04 -10.35
N LEU A 509 6.42 32.94 -10.25
CA LEU A 509 6.00 31.69 -9.63
C LEU A 509 6.86 31.35 -8.41
N PRO A 510 6.28 30.71 -7.37
CA PRO A 510 7.03 30.25 -6.21
C PRO A 510 7.77 28.94 -6.51
N TRP A 511 9.04 28.89 -6.14
CA TRP A 511 9.94 27.75 -6.22
C TRP A 511 10.49 27.41 -4.84
N VAL A 512 10.54 26.12 -4.52
CA VAL A 512 10.98 25.59 -3.23
C VAL A 512 12.44 25.14 -3.32
N ILE A 513 13.24 25.57 -2.36
CA ILE A 513 14.60 25.10 -2.11
C ILE A 513 14.55 24.23 -0.85
N LEU A 514 14.82 22.94 -1.03
CA LEU A 514 14.87 21.96 0.05
C LEU A 514 16.18 22.09 0.86
N PRO A 515 16.20 21.62 2.12
CA PRO A 515 17.42 21.62 2.93
C PRO A 515 18.48 20.66 2.35
N LYS A 516 19.76 20.96 2.58
CA LYS A 516 20.91 20.22 2.00
C LYS A 516 20.91 18.71 2.23
N HIS A 517 20.31 18.24 3.32
CA HIS A 517 20.23 16.80 3.61
C HIS A 517 19.17 16.07 2.77
N ILE A 518 18.23 16.80 2.15
CA ILE A 518 17.21 16.27 1.24
C ILE A 518 17.59 16.54 -0.21
N ASP A 519 18.05 17.76 -0.52
CA ASP A 519 18.59 18.13 -1.83
C ASP A 519 19.99 18.73 -1.66
N PRO A 520 21.06 17.92 -1.80
CA PRO A 520 22.45 18.39 -1.66
C PRO A 520 22.80 19.54 -2.60
N GLU A 521 22.17 19.59 -3.78
CA GLU A 521 22.40 20.63 -4.79
C GLU A 521 21.50 21.86 -4.57
N GLN A 522 20.53 21.78 -3.65
CA GLN A 522 19.57 22.84 -3.32
C GLN A 522 18.96 23.52 -4.55
N LYS A 523 18.60 22.71 -5.56
CA LYS A 523 18.01 23.21 -6.79
C LYS A 523 16.59 23.71 -6.50
N PRO A 524 16.19 24.89 -7.00
CA PRO A 524 14.80 25.33 -6.93
C PRO A 524 13.89 24.34 -7.66
N ARG A 525 12.82 23.88 -7.01
CA ARG A 525 11.86 22.92 -7.58
C ARG A 525 10.43 23.38 -7.32
N ARG A 526 9.50 22.99 -8.21
CA ARG A 526 8.05 23.12 -8.00
C ARG A 526 7.43 21.76 -7.72
N ASN A 527 6.28 21.76 -7.07
CA ASN A 527 5.48 20.55 -6.93
C ASN A 527 4.78 20.22 -8.26
N THR A 528 5.24 19.17 -8.94
CA THR A 528 4.68 18.72 -10.22
C THR A 528 3.41 17.89 -10.06
N TYR A 529 3.09 17.41 -8.84
CA TYR A 529 1.90 16.58 -8.60
C TYR A 529 0.58 17.26 -9.04
N TRP A 530 0.53 18.60 -8.97
CA TRP A 530 -0.66 19.38 -9.33
C TRP A 530 -0.57 20.03 -10.73
N GLY A 531 0.57 19.94 -11.43
CA GLY A 531 0.85 20.64 -12.69
C GLY A 531 0.39 19.93 -13.97
N GLU A 532 0.59 20.57 -15.12
CA GLU A 532 0.43 19.98 -16.47
C GLU A 532 1.72 19.29 -16.98
N ASP A 533 2.86 19.50 -16.31
CA ASP A 533 4.17 18.96 -16.71
C ASP A 533 4.46 17.61 -16.05
N GLY A 534 3.55 16.65 -16.25
CA GLY A 534 3.71 15.23 -15.91
C GLY A 534 3.74 14.39 -17.18
#